data_AF-A0AAW6D6R1-F1
#
_entry.id   AF-A0AAW6D6R1-F1
#
_cell.length_a   1.000
_cell.length_b   1.000
_cell.length_c   1.000
_cell.angle_alpha   90.00
_cell.angle_beta   90.00
_cell.angle_gamma   90.00
#
_symmetry.space_group_name_H-M   'P 1'
#
loop_
_entity.id
_entity.type
_entity.pdbx_description
1 polymer ?
#
loop_
_entity_poly.entity_id
_entity_poly.type
_entity_poly.pdbx_seq_one_letter_code
_entity_poly.pdbx_strand_id
1 'polypeptide(L)'
;MLIARNQKGNLVSALETSLNREDSYCCPGCQGVVLLRQGQVMCPHFAHKSLQDCQFFSENESAQHLSLKAALYKSLVNHGEKVSIEKVLSEMGQIADLFVGDSLALEVQCSRLSQQRLRERTRAYHQAGYEVRWLLGEELWLNGRLTDLQRDFLYFTAKIGFHLWELDWKKEEIRLKYLIYEDIFGKVYYLTKTWPLTENLMAVLRYPYQSEKVETYQVTQRKKVSHVIQRELMGKNQRWMRRQEEAYLKGMNLLSLSDQDFFPQVRFPESKQGFVQIRQSLEGFEKLFKQYYRKRHFSYRQTLYPPTFYAKIVKNRYN
;
A
#
# COMPACT_ATOMS: atom_id res chain seq x y z
N MET A 1 9.82 14.23 14.43
CA MET A 1 10.09 13.00 15.19
C MET A 1 9.41 13.07 16.55
N LEU A 2 9.02 11.94 17.11
CA LEU A 2 8.31 11.80 18.38
C LEU A 2 9.20 11.25 19.49
N ILE A 3 10.39 10.73 19.19
CA ILE A 3 11.36 10.23 20.17
C ILE A 3 12.64 11.06 20.15
N ALA A 4 13.23 11.30 21.32
CA ALA A 4 14.58 11.83 21.45
C ALA A 4 15.33 11.17 22.61
N ARG A 5 16.64 11.37 22.70
CA ARG A 5 17.41 11.05 23.91
C ARG A 5 17.50 12.29 24.80
N ASN A 6 17.26 12.13 26.10
CA ASN A 6 17.48 13.18 27.08
C ASN A 6 18.95 13.24 27.54
N GLN A 7 19.28 14.18 28.43
CA GLN A 7 20.63 14.34 28.99
C GLN A 7 21.17 13.09 29.71
N LYS A 8 20.30 12.21 30.21
CA LYS A 8 20.68 10.94 30.85
C LYS A 8 20.93 9.81 29.83
N GLY A 9 20.78 10.09 28.53
CA GLY A 9 20.92 9.12 27.45
C GLY A 9 19.67 8.25 27.21
N ASN A 10 18.62 8.43 28.01
CA ASN A 10 17.39 7.65 27.93
C ASN A 10 16.51 8.14 26.78
N LEU A 11 15.86 7.21 26.07
CA LEU A 11 14.84 7.54 25.07
C LEU A 11 13.59 8.05 25.77
N VAL A 12 13.07 9.17 25.28
CA VAL A 12 11.86 9.84 25.79
C VAL A 12 10.92 10.16 24.63
N SER A 13 9.61 10.07 24.87
CA SER A 13 8.56 10.33 23.88
C SER A 13 7.95 11.71 24.06
N ALA A 14 7.82 12.45 22.96
CA ALA A 14 7.10 13.72 22.91
C ALA A 14 5.61 13.58 23.27
N LEU A 15 5.07 12.35 23.23
CA LEU A 15 3.70 12.05 23.64
C LEU A 15 3.54 11.93 25.17
N GLU A 16 4.63 11.98 25.95
CA GLU A 16 4.61 11.99 27.41
C GLU A 16 4.44 13.42 27.96
N THR A 17 3.72 13.55 29.08
CA THR A 17 3.34 14.85 29.66
C THR A 17 4.42 15.50 30.54
N SER A 18 5.56 14.85 30.78
CA SER A 18 6.58 15.26 31.75
C SER A 18 7.83 15.92 31.14
N LEU A 19 7.82 16.26 29.85
CA LEU A 19 8.99 16.82 29.17
C LEU A 19 9.08 18.34 29.31
N ASN A 20 10.26 18.85 29.67
CA ASN A 20 10.53 20.29 29.73
C ASN A 20 11.17 20.78 28.43
N ARG A 21 10.79 21.98 27.98
CA ARG A 21 11.37 22.60 26.78
C ARG A 21 12.80 23.12 26.96
N GLU A 22 13.18 23.39 28.21
CA GLU A 22 14.51 23.91 28.55
C GLU A 22 15.57 22.80 28.60
N ASP A 23 15.13 21.54 28.68
CA ASP A 23 16.03 20.40 28.67
C ASP A 23 16.68 20.21 27.30
N SER A 24 17.89 19.66 27.31
CA SER A 24 18.62 19.32 26.09
C SER A 24 18.24 17.92 25.61
N TYR A 25 17.88 17.84 24.34
CA TYR A 25 17.55 16.57 23.67
C TYR A 25 18.43 16.35 22.45
N CYS A 26 18.74 15.10 22.15
CA CYS A 26 19.46 14.72 20.94
C CYS A 26 18.74 13.62 20.15
N CYS A 27 18.92 13.65 18.83
CA CYS A 27 18.40 12.65 17.92
C CYS A 27 19.04 11.27 18.22
N PRO A 28 18.27 10.18 18.35
CA PRO A 28 18.83 8.86 18.62
C PRO A 28 19.62 8.29 17.44
N GLY A 29 19.40 8.81 16.22
CA GLY A 29 20.10 8.40 15.01
C GLY A 29 21.41 9.14 14.79
N CYS A 30 21.37 10.47 14.67
CA CYS A 30 22.56 11.28 14.35
C CYS A 30 23.23 11.96 15.56
N GLN A 31 22.63 11.85 16.76
CA GLN A 31 23.07 12.55 17.98
C GLN A 31 23.03 14.08 17.91
N GLY A 32 22.55 14.66 16.80
CA GLY A 32 22.34 16.10 16.64
C GLY A 32 21.30 16.66 17.61
N VAL A 33 21.42 17.95 17.94
CA VAL A 33 20.53 18.64 18.89
C VAL A 33 19.13 18.79 18.29
N VAL A 34 18.12 18.40 19.08
CA VAL A 34 16.70 18.56 18.74
C VAL A 34 15.98 19.40 19.80
N LEU A 35 14.98 20.16 19.35
CA LEU A 35 14.18 21.06 20.18
C LEU A 35 12.78 20.50 20.34
N LEU A 36 12.28 20.48 21.58
CA LEU A 36 10.89 20.12 21.86
C LEU A 36 9.95 21.26 21.41
N ARG A 37 9.09 20.96 20.44
CA ARG A 37 8.02 21.83 19.95
C ARG A 37 6.70 21.34 20.54
N GLN A 38 6.07 22.14 21.38
CA GLN A 38 4.82 21.77 22.06
C GLN A 38 3.80 22.91 21.93
N GLY A 39 3.07 22.99 20.82
CA GLY A 39 2.03 24.01 20.64
C GLY A 39 0.68 23.59 21.23
N GLN A 40 -0.26 24.53 21.38
CA GLN A 40 -1.66 24.19 21.67
C GLN A 40 -2.37 23.52 20.48
N VAL A 41 -1.90 23.76 19.26
CA VAL A 41 -2.54 23.31 18.01
C VAL A 41 -1.85 22.09 17.39
N MET A 42 -0.54 21.94 17.61
CA MET A 42 0.28 20.93 16.94
C MET A 42 0.68 19.83 17.93
N CYS A 43 0.61 18.57 17.49
CA CYS A 43 1.11 17.43 18.23
C CYS A 43 2.55 17.72 18.72
N PRO A 44 2.85 17.52 20.02
CA PRO A 44 4.19 17.72 20.53
C PRO A 44 5.19 16.83 19.79
N HIS A 45 6.32 17.40 19.37
CA HIS A 45 7.33 16.69 18.60
C HIS A 45 8.71 17.31 18.82
N PHE A 46 9.75 16.53 18.52
CA PHE A 46 11.12 17.03 18.44
C PHE A 46 11.45 17.46 17.00
N ALA A 47 12.14 18.59 16.86
CA ALA A 47 12.59 19.15 15.60
C ALA A 47 14.10 19.40 15.66
N HIS A 48 14.84 19.01 14.61
CA HIS A 48 16.28 19.28 14.55
C HIS A 48 16.56 20.79 14.53
N LYS A 49 17.56 21.24 15.30
CA LYS A 49 18.03 22.64 15.25
C LYS A 49 18.77 22.93 13.94
N SER A 50 19.50 21.95 13.42
CA SER A 50 20.15 21.93 12.10
C SER A 50 20.00 20.53 11.52
N LEU A 51 19.68 20.41 10.23
CA LEU A 51 19.54 19.14 9.51
C LEU A 51 20.88 18.60 8.97
N GLN A 52 22.01 19.26 9.27
CA GLN A 52 23.32 18.78 8.82
C GLN A 52 23.56 17.37 9.37
N ASP A 53 23.79 16.44 8.43
CA ASP A 53 24.29 15.07 8.65
C ASP A 53 23.33 14.05 9.30
N CYS A 54 22.02 14.32 9.37
CA CYS A 54 21.06 13.29 9.81
C CYS A 54 20.64 12.35 8.68
N GLN A 55 21.34 11.24 8.52
CA GLN A 55 20.99 10.19 7.54
C GLN A 55 19.68 9.44 7.87
N PHE A 56 19.24 9.52 9.13
CA PHE A 56 18.04 8.83 9.62
C PHE A 56 16.77 9.66 9.50
N PHE A 57 16.88 10.99 9.54
CA PHE A 57 15.76 11.93 9.49
C PHE A 57 16.14 13.09 8.56
N SER A 58 15.93 12.91 7.26
CA SER A 58 16.34 13.87 6.23
C SER A 58 15.32 14.99 6.00
N GLU A 59 14.08 14.85 6.46
CA GLU A 59 13.00 15.84 6.29
C GLU A 59 12.36 16.15 7.64
N ASN A 60 12.01 17.42 7.86
CA ASN A 60 11.07 17.76 8.94
C ASN A 60 9.75 17.04 8.63
N GLU A 61 9.43 16.01 9.40
CA GLU A 61 8.18 15.28 9.26
C GLU A 61 6.99 16.24 9.28
N SER A 62 6.06 16.05 8.36
CA SER A 62 4.88 16.92 8.26
C SER A 62 3.96 16.75 9.47
N ALA A 63 3.16 17.78 9.75
CA ALA A 63 2.11 17.73 10.76
C ALA A 63 1.19 16.50 10.60
N GLN A 64 0.86 16.18 9.35
CA GLN A 64 0.07 15.00 8.99
C GLN A 64 0.76 13.71 9.42
N HIS A 65 2.04 13.54 9.07
CA HIS A 65 2.80 12.33 9.38
C HIS A 65 2.89 12.12 10.90
N LEU A 66 3.25 13.17 11.64
CA LEU A 66 3.31 13.14 13.11
C LEU A 66 1.96 12.80 13.75
N SER A 67 0.88 13.42 13.27
CA SER A 67 -0.46 13.21 13.82
C SER A 67 -0.95 11.78 13.58
N LEU A 68 -0.75 11.26 12.37
CA LEU A 68 -1.10 9.88 12.04
C LEU A 68 -0.31 8.87 12.86
N LYS A 69 1.01 9.06 13.01
CA LYS A 69 1.83 8.20 13.88
C LYS A 69 1.33 8.21 15.32
N ALA A 70 1.06 9.39 15.88
CA ALA A 70 0.56 9.52 17.24
C ALA A 70 -0.81 8.84 17.42
N ALA A 71 -1.72 8.99 16.46
CA ALA A 71 -3.04 8.35 16.48
C ALA A 71 -2.94 6.82 16.43
N LEU A 72 -2.10 6.29 15.54
CA LEU A 72 -1.83 4.85 15.44
C LEU A 72 -1.23 4.31 16.75
N TYR A 73 -0.22 4.99 17.31
CA TYR A 73 0.43 4.60 18.55
C TYR A 73 -0.57 4.55 19.71
N LYS A 74 -1.34 5.63 19.90
CA LYS A 74 -2.35 5.73 20.96
C LYS A 74 -3.37 4.61 20.85
N SER A 75 -3.87 4.35 19.66
CA SER A 75 -4.86 3.29 19.44
C SER A 75 -4.32 1.91 19.76
N LEU A 76 -3.12 1.56 19.28
CA LEU A 76 -2.52 0.26 19.55
C LEU A 76 -2.25 0.05 21.04
N VAL A 77 -1.68 1.04 21.72
CA VAL A 77 -1.41 0.98 23.17
C VAL A 77 -2.71 0.86 23.97
N ASN A 78 -3.75 1.63 23.61
CA ASN A 78 -5.06 1.55 24.27
C ASN A 78 -5.71 0.16 24.14
N HIS A 79 -5.35 -0.61 23.13
CA HIS A 79 -5.81 -1.99 22.93
C HIS A 79 -4.84 -3.05 23.46
N GLY A 80 -3.85 -2.64 24.27
CA GLY A 80 -2.94 -3.55 24.97
C GLY A 80 -1.76 -4.06 24.14
N GLU A 81 -1.51 -3.49 22.96
CA GLU A 81 -0.38 -3.89 22.13
C GLU A 81 0.93 -3.28 22.67
N LYS A 82 2.01 -4.07 22.66
CA LYS A 82 3.35 -3.59 22.95
C LYS A 82 3.88 -2.84 21.72
N VAL A 83 4.01 -1.52 21.81
CA VAL A 83 4.44 -0.68 20.68
C VAL A 83 5.65 0.15 21.02
N SER A 84 6.66 0.12 20.17
CA SER A 84 7.76 1.09 20.16
C SER A 84 7.54 2.07 19.01
N ILE A 85 7.46 3.35 19.31
CA ILE A 85 7.39 4.41 18.28
C ILE A 85 8.82 4.80 17.87
N GLU A 86 9.04 5.08 16.58
CA GLU A 86 10.35 5.43 16.00
C GLU A 86 11.47 4.48 16.42
N LYS A 87 11.19 3.17 16.30
CA LYS A 87 12.12 2.12 16.70
C LYS A 87 13.32 2.13 15.76
N VAL A 88 14.49 2.45 16.32
CA VAL A 88 15.77 2.28 15.62
C VAL A 88 16.07 0.79 15.45
N LEU A 89 16.22 0.37 14.20
CA LEU A 89 16.58 -0.97 13.78
C LEU A 89 17.97 -0.89 13.14
N SER A 90 18.98 -0.88 14.01
CA SER A 90 20.37 -0.59 13.64
C SER A 90 20.96 -1.58 12.64
N GLU A 91 20.57 -2.85 12.73
CA GLU A 91 21.04 -3.93 11.86
C GLU A 91 20.69 -3.72 10.38
N MET A 92 19.65 -2.93 10.10
CA MET A 92 19.20 -2.58 8.75
C MET A 92 19.38 -1.08 8.43
N GLY A 93 19.89 -0.29 9.38
CA GLY A 93 20.04 1.16 9.23
C GLY A 93 18.71 1.90 9.01
N GLN A 94 17.61 1.43 9.64
CA GLN A 94 16.28 2.02 9.46
C GLN A 94 15.65 2.43 10.78
N ILE A 95 14.63 3.27 10.68
CA ILE A 95 13.74 3.62 11.79
C ILE A 95 12.32 3.26 11.34
N ALA A 96 11.69 2.35 12.09
CA ALA A 96 10.28 2.04 11.90
C ALA A 96 9.43 3.09 12.61
N ASP A 97 8.46 3.69 11.91
CA ASP A 97 7.56 4.69 12.51
C ASP A 97 6.84 4.12 13.74
N LEU A 98 6.31 2.89 13.63
CA LEU A 98 5.87 2.10 14.78
C LEU A 98 6.33 0.65 14.62
N PHE A 99 6.73 0.04 15.73
CA PHE A 99 7.11 -1.36 15.80
C PHE A 99 6.25 -2.06 16.85
N VAL A 100 5.42 -2.99 16.39
CA VAL A 100 4.38 -3.66 17.18
C VAL A 100 4.82 -5.08 17.51
N GLY A 101 4.74 -5.44 18.79
CA GLY A 101 5.29 -6.67 19.32
C GLY A 101 6.79 -6.73 19.04
N ASP A 102 7.23 -7.84 18.43
CA ASP A 102 8.62 -8.06 18.08
C ASP A 102 8.83 -8.39 16.59
N SER A 103 7.80 -8.19 15.74
CA SER A 103 7.84 -8.66 14.34
C SER A 103 7.17 -7.77 13.29
N LEU A 104 6.45 -6.71 13.66
CA LEU A 104 5.66 -5.91 12.72
C LEU A 104 6.07 -4.44 12.73
N ALA A 105 6.59 -3.94 11.62
CA ALA A 105 6.77 -2.53 11.36
C ALA A 105 5.54 -1.94 10.67
N LEU A 106 5.03 -0.83 11.19
CA LEU A 106 4.05 0.03 10.52
C LEU A 106 4.76 1.29 10.05
N GLU A 107 4.63 1.59 8.76
CA GLU A 107 5.30 2.71 8.10
C GLU A 107 4.24 3.69 7.58
N VAL A 108 4.24 4.92 8.07
CA VAL A 108 3.34 5.97 7.62
C VAL A 108 4.02 6.71 6.47
N GLN A 109 3.42 6.69 5.29
CA GLN A 109 3.98 7.37 4.13
C GLN A 109 3.03 8.44 3.63
N CYS A 110 3.37 9.72 3.85
CA CYS A 110 2.54 10.86 3.44
C CYS A 110 2.98 11.51 2.12
N SER A 111 4.26 11.41 1.77
CA SER A 111 4.84 12.02 0.56
C SER A 111 5.38 10.96 -0.40
N ARG A 112 5.66 11.33 -1.66
CA ARG A 112 6.26 10.39 -2.62
C ARG A 112 7.70 10.07 -2.24
N LEU A 113 8.04 8.80 -2.37
CA LEU A 113 9.41 8.28 -2.26
C LEU A 113 9.75 7.51 -3.53
N SER A 114 11.04 7.42 -3.89
CA SER A 114 11.43 6.75 -5.14
C SER A 114 11.10 5.26 -5.07
N GLN A 115 10.66 4.67 -6.18
CA GLN A 115 10.33 3.23 -6.21
C GLN A 115 11.47 2.35 -5.69
N GLN A 116 12.71 2.69 -6.08
CA GLN A 116 13.91 2.03 -5.61
C GLN A 116 14.03 2.05 -4.08
N ARG A 117 13.86 3.23 -3.47
CA ARG A 117 13.95 3.39 -2.01
C ARG A 117 12.87 2.60 -1.28
N LEU A 118 11.64 2.54 -1.80
CA LEU A 118 10.55 1.75 -1.20
C LEU A 118 10.90 0.26 -1.18
N ARG A 119 11.43 -0.21 -2.31
CA ARG A 119 11.82 -1.61 -2.50
C ARG A 119 13.00 -1.98 -1.61
N GLU A 120 14.02 -1.14 -1.53
CA GLU A 120 15.15 -1.30 -0.61
C GLU A 120 14.65 -1.43 0.83
N ARG A 121 13.82 -0.49 1.29
CA ARG A 121 13.30 -0.51 2.66
C ARG A 121 12.45 -1.75 2.96
N THR A 122 11.57 -2.10 2.05
CA THR A 122 10.69 -3.28 2.19
C THR A 122 11.51 -4.57 2.23
N ARG A 123 12.53 -4.70 1.38
CA ARG A 123 13.40 -5.89 1.36
C ARG A 123 14.25 -5.99 2.63
N ALA A 124 14.76 -4.87 3.14
CA ALA A 124 15.52 -4.85 4.39
C ALA A 124 14.69 -5.39 5.56
N TYR A 125 13.41 -4.98 5.68
CA TYR A 125 12.50 -5.56 6.67
C TYR A 125 12.34 -7.07 6.49
N HIS A 126 12.05 -7.53 5.27
CA HIS A 126 11.83 -8.95 5.01
C HIS A 126 13.08 -9.81 5.25
N GLN A 127 14.26 -9.31 4.91
CA GLN A 127 15.53 -10.01 5.13
C GLN A 127 15.85 -10.13 6.63
N ALA A 128 15.48 -9.13 7.42
CA ALA A 128 15.59 -9.17 8.88
C ALA A 128 14.48 -9.99 9.57
N GLY A 129 13.57 -10.60 8.80
CA GLY A 129 12.49 -11.44 9.34
C GLY A 129 11.26 -10.65 9.82
N TYR A 130 11.18 -9.36 9.51
CA TYR A 130 10.06 -8.50 9.88
C TYR A 130 8.98 -8.44 8.79
N GLU A 131 7.74 -8.33 9.24
CA GLU A 131 6.63 -7.90 8.41
C GLU A 131 6.58 -6.36 8.40
N VAL A 132 6.31 -5.77 7.24
CA VAL A 132 6.08 -4.33 7.11
C VAL A 132 4.68 -4.07 6.56
N ARG A 133 4.01 -3.05 7.10
CA ARG A 133 2.75 -2.52 6.60
C ARG A 133 2.88 -1.02 6.36
N TRP A 134 2.98 -0.67 5.09
CA TRP A 134 2.88 0.69 4.57
C TRP A 134 1.45 1.20 4.63
N LEU A 135 1.25 2.36 5.26
CA LEU A 135 -0.01 3.04 5.47
C LEU A 135 0.04 4.42 4.78
N LEU A 136 -0.79 4.60 3.75
CA LEU A 136 -0.62 5.71 2.80
C LEU A 136 -1.44 6.95 3.16
N GLY A 137 -0.76 8.10 3.26
CA GLY A 137 -1.42 9.42 3.35
C GLY A 137 -2.05 9.86 2.03
N GLU A 138 -2.79 10.97 2.09
CA GLU A 138 -3.70 11.47 1.04
C GLU A 138 -3.06 11.60 -0.35
N GLU A 139 -1.79 12.04 -0.44
CA GLU A 139 -1.09 12.22 -1.72
C GLU A 139 -0.79 10.91 -2.47
N LEU A 140 -0.82 9.77 -1.76
CA LEU A 140 -0.48 8.45 -2.28
C LEU A 140 -1.68 7.54 -2.50
N TRP A 141 -2.88 7.99 -2.14
CA TRP A 141 -4.11 7.22 -2.28
C TRP A 141 -4.35 6.74 -3.71
N LEU A 142 -5.01 5.58 -3.81
CA LEU A 142 -5.44 5.08 -5.10
C LEU A 142 -6.39 6.06 -5.76
N ASN A 143 -6.11 6.31 -7.04
CA ASN A 143 -6.97 7.09 -7.91
C ASN A 143 -7.38 6.23 -9.11
N GLY A 144 -7.85 6.85 -10.19
CA GLY A 144 -8.33 6.14 -11.36
C GLY A 144 -7.29 5.24 -12.07
N ARG A 145 -6.00 5.34 -11.77
CA ARG A 145 -4.92 4.54 -12.36
C ARG A 145 -3.89 4.10 -11.31
N LEU A 146 -3.28 2.93 -11.51
CA LEU A 146 -2.17 2.47 -10.69
C LEU A 146 -0.85 3.03 -11.23
N THR A 147 -0.11 3.75 -10.40
CA THR A 147 1.29 4.11 -10.66
C THR A 147 2.23 2.96 -10.29
N ASP A 148 3.46 2.98 -10.82
CA ASP A 148 4.46 1.96 -10.49
C ASP A 148 4.86 1.99 -9.01
N LEU A 149 4.85 3.17 -8.39
CA LEU A 149 5.01 3.30 -6.93
C LEU A 149 3.84 2.64 -6.18
N GLN A 150 2.59 2.89 -6.59
CA GLN A 150 1.42 2.27 -5.95
C GLN A 150 1.38 0.75 -6.12
N ARG A 151 1.89 0.21 -7.23
CA ARG A 151 2.05 -1.24 -7.39
C ARG A 151 2.93 -1.82 -6.28
N ASP A 152 3.99 -1.13 -5.87
CA ASP A 152 4.87 -1.60 -4.78
C ASP A 152 4.28 -1.44 -3.37
N PHE A 153 3.16 -0.75 -3.23
CA PHE A 153 2.37 -0.74 -1.99
C PHE A 153 1.28 -1.83 -1.96
N LEU A 154 1.08 -2.58 -3.05
CA LEU A 154 0.06 -3.63 -3.10
C LEU A 154 0.52 -4.88 -2.36
N TYR A 155 -0.33 -5.34 -1.45
CA TYR A 155 -0.30 -6.66 -0.84
C TYR A 155 -1.29 -7.59 -1.55
N PHE A 156 -1.21 -8.88 -1.24
CA PHE A 156 -2.13 -9.87 -1.78
C PHE A 156 -2.47 -10.93 -0.74
N THR A 157 -3.76 -11.25 -0.61
CA THR A 157 -4.20 -12.51 -0.01
C THR A 157 -5.18 -13.20 -0.95
N ALA A 158 -5.27 -14.52 -0.87
CA ALA A 158 -6.24 -15.25 -1.69
C ALA A 158 -7.70 -14.95 -1.28
N LYS A 159 -7.93 -14.46 -0.05
CA LYS A 159 -9.25 -14.15 0.52
C LYS A 159 -9.84 -12.83 0.00
N ILE A 160 -9.01 -11.79 -0.20
CA ILE A 160 -9.49 -10.47 -0.62
C ILE A 160 -8.78 -9.91 -1.87
N GLY A 161 -7.84 -10.65 -2.44
CA GLY A 161 -7.08 -10.24 -3.62
C GLY A 161 -6.03 -9.17 -3.33
N PHE A 162 -5.70 -8.41 -4.38
CA PHE A 162 -4.82 -7.25 -4.26
C PHE A 162 -5.46 -6.19 -3.37
N HIS A 163 -4.68 -5.64 -2.44
CA HIS A 163 -5.14 -4.65 -1.49
C HIS A 163 -4.02 -3.73 -1.01
N LEU A 164 -4.38 -2.56 -0.48
CA LEU A 164 -3.47 -1.65 0.21
C LEU A 164 -4.21 -0.84 1.30
N TRP A 165 -3.44 -0.16 2.13
CA TRP A 165 -3.93 0.60 3.27
C TRP A 165 -3.71 2.10 3.09
N GLU A 166 -4.73 2.87 3.41
CA GLU A 166 -4.74 4.34 3.37
C GLU A 166 -5.12 4.90 4.73
N LEU A 167 -4.60 6.08 5.05
CA LEU A 167 -4.91 6.84 6.26
C LEU A 167 -5.54 8.17 5.87
N ASP A 168 -6.69 8.46 6.46
CA ASP A 168 -7.41 9.73 6.35
C ASP A 168 -7.19 10.54 7.61
N TRP A 169 -6.26 11.49 7.55
CA TRP A 169 -5.92 12.35 8.68
C TRP A 169 -7.09 13.23 9.10
N LYS A 170 -7.87 13.74 8.13
CA LYS A 170 -8.96 14.68 8.41
C LYS A 170 -10.14 14.00 9.09
N LYS A 171 -10.40 12.74 8.72
CA LYS A 171 -11.47 11.94 9.32
C LYS A 171 -11.02 11.05 10.47
N GLU A 172 -9.71 10.96 10.70
CA GLU A 172 -9.09 10.02 11.63
C GLU A 172 -9.52 8.57 11.34
N GLU A 173 -9.40 8.15 10.08
CA GLU A 173 -9.80 6.81 9.63
C GLU A 173 -8.66 6.05 8.97
N ILE A 174 -8.65 4.72 9.13
CA ILE A 174 -7.90 3.78 8.31
C ILE A 174 -8.82 3.16 7.26
N ARG A 175 -8.33 3.06 6.02
CA ARG A 175 -9.11 2.54 4.89
C ARG A 175 -8.37 1.41 4.19
N LEU A 176 -9.08 0.32 3.96
CA LEU A 176 -8.63 -0.79 3.14
C LEU A 176 -9.20 -0.66 1.74
N LYS A 177 -8.33 -0.49 0.74
CA LYS A 177 -8.69 -0.70 -0.66
C LYS A 177 -8.37 -2.15 -1.00
N TYR A 178 -9.35 -2.92 -1.44
CA TYR A 178 -9.19 -4.35 -1.67
C TYR A 178 -10.02 -4.83 -2.85
N LEU A 179 -9.80 -6.09 -3.21
CA LEU A 179 -10.33 -6.68 -4.42
C LEU A 179 -10.00 -5.77 -5.62
N ILE A 180 -8.74 -5.34 -5.67
CA ILE A 180 -8.23 -4.40 -6.66
C ILE A 180 -8.05 -5.12 -7.99
N TYR A 181 -8.63 -4.54 -9.04
CA TYR A 181 -8.48 -4.94 -10.43
C TYR A 181 -8.14 -3.74 -11.30
N GLU A 182 -7.56 -4.00 -12.47
CA GLU A 182 -7.23 -3.00 -13.49
C GLU A 182 -7.78 -3.43 -14.85
N ASP A 183 -8.37 -2.52 -15.61
CA ASP A 183 -8.77 -2.81 -16.98
C ASP A 183 -7.62 -2.71 -17.99
N ILE A 184 -7.85 -3.23 -19.20
CA ILE A 184 -6.88 -3.17 -20.29
C ILE A 184 -6.47 -1.74 -20.69
N PHE A 185 -7.18 -0.69 -20.24
CA PHE A 185 -6.89 0.72 -20.44
C PHE A 185 -6.25 1.40 -19.21
N GLY A 186 -6.02 0.65 -18.11
CA GLY A 186 -5.41 1.13 -16.89
C GLY A 186 -6.38 1.72 -15.86
N LYS A 187 -7.70 1.62 -16.07
CA LYS A 187 -8.67 2.05 -15.05
C LYS A 187 -8.70 1.05 -13.91
N VAL A 188 -8.62 1.56 -12.69
CA VAL A 188 -8.60 0.76 -11.47
C VAL A 188 -10.00 0.63 -10.88
N TYR A 189 -10.28 -0.55 -10.32
CA TYR A 189 -11.53 -0.90 -9.65
C TYR A 189 -11.22 -1.58 -8.31
N TYR A 190 -11.99 -1.26 -7.27
CA TYR A 190 -11.80 -1.82 -5.93
C TYR A 190 -13.04 -1.64 -5.05
N LEU A 191 -13.07 -2.37 -3.94
CA LEU A 191 -13.95 -2.10 -2.81
C LEU A 191 -13.19 -1.30 -1.74
N THR A 192 -13.93 -0.61 -0.87
CA THR A 192 -13.37 0.14 0.26
C THR A 192 -14.05 -0.29 1.55
N LYS A 193 -13.24 -0.56 2.58
CA LYS A 193 -13.69 -0.58 3.97
C LYS A 193 -12.95 0.49 4.75
N THR A 194 -13.60 1.00 5.78
CA THR A 194 -13.15 2.14 6.57
C THR A 194 -13.43 1.86 8.03
N TRP A 195 -12.48 2.22 8.90
CA TRP A 195 -12.61 2.15 10.35
C TRP A 195 -12.03 3.43 10.97
N PRO A 196 -12.61 3.94 12.06
CA PRO A 196 -11.96 4.95 12.88
C PRO A 196 -10.58 4.47 13.36
N LEU A 197 -9.62 5.38 13.48
CA LEU A 197 -8.29 5.07 14.03
C LEU A 197 -8.34 4.69 15.50
N THR A 198 -9.43 5.03 16.20
CA THR A 198 -9.70 4.65 17.58
C THR A 198 -10.13 3.19 17.76
N GLU A 199 -10.43 2.46 16.68
CA GLU A 199 -10.75 1.02 16.72
C GLU A 199 -9.53 0.17 17.07
N ASN A 200 -9.76 -1.13 17.36
CA ASN A 200 -8.67 -2.10 17.50
C ASN A 200 -7.92 -2.28 16.17
N LEU A 201 -6.86 -1.49 15.96
CA LEU A 201 -6.09 -1.48 14.72
C LEU A 201 -5.46 -2.82 14.38
N MET A 202 -5.08 -3.64 15.37
CA MET A 202 -4.54 -4.96 15.08
C MET A 202 -5.61 -5.92 14.56
N ALA A 203 -6.86 -5.82 15.03
CA ALA A 203 -7.99 -6.54 14.43
C ALA A 203 -8.25 -6.05 13.00
N VAL A 204 -8.23 -4.73 12.77
CA VAL A 204 -8.40 -4.13 11.44
C VAL A 204 -7.32 -4.62 10.46
N LEU A 205 -6.04 -4.54 10.83
CA LEU A 205 -4.92 -4.96 9.98
C LEU A 205 -4.91 -6.48 9.71
N ARG A 206 -5.58 -7.29 10.54
CA ARG A 206 -5.77 -8.74 10.33
C ARG A 206 -6.93 -9.08 9.39
N TYR A 207 -7.80 -8.12 9.05
CA TYR A 207 -8.96 -8.34 8.18
C TYR A 207 -8.64 -9.09 6.87
N PRO A 208 -7.56 -8.75 6.11
CA PRO A 208 -7.19 -9.47 4.87
C PRO A 208 -6.96 -10.98 5.02
N TYR A 209 -6.64 -11.43 6.23
CA TYR A 209 -6.28 -12.81 6.56
C TYR A 209 -7.44 -13.55 7.21
N GLN A 210 -8.35 -12.84 7.87
CA GLN A 210 -9.47 -13.42 8.60
C GLN A 210 -10.75 -13.49 7.77
N SER A 211 -10.95 -12.59 6.80
CA SER A 211 -12.20 -12.49 6.04
C SER A 211 -12.71 -13.84 5.51
N GLU A 212 -13.95 -14.18 5.86
CA GLU A 212 -14.64 -15.39 5.40
C GLU A 212 -15.67 -15.08 4.31
N LYS A 213 -16.23 -13.87 4.34
CA LYS A 213 -17.23 -13.43 3.38
C LYS A 213 -16.58 -13.19 2.03
N VAL A 214 -17.04 -13.94 1.02
CA VAL A 214 -16.63 -13.74 -0.37
C VAL A 214 -17.36 -12.51 -0.91
N GLU A 215 -16.68 -11.37 -0.88
CA GLU A 215 -17.20 -10.15 -1.50
C GLU A 215 -16.87 -10.09 -2.99
N THR A 216 -17.77 -9.49 -3.76
CA THR A 216 -17.71 -9.44 -5.21
C THR A 216 -18.39 -8.16 -5.68
N TYR A 217 -18.01 -7.65 -6.84
CA TYR A 217 -18.71 -6.54 -7.48
C TYR A 217 -18.70 -6.70 -9.00
N GLN A 218 -19.64 -6.01 -9.65
CA GLN A 218 -19.80 -6.08 -11.10
C GLN A 218 -19.32 -4.78 -11.74
N VAL A 219 -18.62 -4.92 -12.86
CA VAL A 219 -18.13 -3.80 -13.67
C VAL A 219 -18.69 -3.89 -15.08
N THR A 220 -19.05 -2.73 -15.62
CA THR A 220 -19.45 -2.60 -17.02
C THR A 220 -18.19 -2.48 -17.88
N GLN A 221 -18.02 -3.42 -18.80
CA GLN A 221 -16.93 -3.43 -19.77
C GLN A 221 -17.22 -2.49 -20.93
N ARG A 222 -16.14 -2.02 -21.55
CA ARG A 222 -16.22 -1.07 -22.64
C ARG A 222 -16.73 -1.76 -23.91
N LYS A 223 -17.62 -1.08 -24.63
CA LYS A 223 -18.04 -1.45 -25.99
C LYS A 223 -17.12 -0.80 -27.01
N LYS A 224 -17.02 -1.37 -28.21
CA LYS A 224 -16.23 -0.83 -29.32
C LYS A 224 -14.76 -0.65 -28.92
N VAL A 225 -14.17 -1.70 -28.33
CA VAL A 225 -12.81 -1.70 -27.77
C VAL A 225 -11.78 -1.37 -28.84
N SER A 226 -11.87 -1.98 -30.02
CA SER A 226 -10.99 -1.72 -31.16
C SER A 226 -10.99 -0.25 -31.59
N HIS A 227 -12.14 0.42 -31.61
CA HIS A 227 -12.22 1.86 -31.90
C HIS A 227 -11.52 2.72 -30.83
N VAL A 228 -11.55 2.30 -29.56
CA VAL A 228 -10.83 3.02 -28.51
C VAL A 228 -9.33 2.81 -28.66
N ILE A 229 -8.90 1.57 -28.95
CA ILE A 229 -7.50 1.27 -29.25
C ILE A 229 -7.01 2.06 -30.46
N GLN A 230 -7.83 2.18 -31.51
CA GLN A 230 -7.49 2.98 -32.70
C GLN A 230 -7.18 4.43 -32.32
N ARG A 231 -8.01 5.06 -31.48
CA ARG A 231 -7.77 6.44 -31.01
C ARG A 231 -6.47 6.55 -30.19
N GLU A 232 -6.19 5.57 -29.32
CA GLU A 232 -4.95 5.53 -28.55
C GLU A 232 -3.71 5.35 -29.44
N LEU A 233 -3.80 4.55 -30.51
CA LEU A 233 -2.74 4.38 -31.50
C LEU A 233 -2.50 5.66 -32.31
N MET A 234 -3.58 6.34 -32.75
CA MET A 234 -3.47 7.64 -33.42
C MET A 234 -2.80 8.69 -32.53
N GLY A 235 -3.10 8.66 -31.23
CA GLY A 235 -2.44 9.48 -30.21
C GLY A 235 -1.02 9.01 -29.84
N LYS A 236 -0.47 8.01 -30.54
CA LYS A 236 0.86 7.41 -30.29
C LYS A 236 1.07 6.96 -28.83
N ASN A 237 0.01 6.46 -28.19
CA ASN A 237 0.11 5.91 -26.84
C ASN A 237 1.06 4.73 -26.81
N GLN A 238 2.20 4.89 -26.12
CA GLN A 238 3.29 3.92 -26.09
C GLN A 238 2.87 2.51 -25.63
N ARG A 239 1.89 2.40 -24.71
CA ARG A 239 1.38 1.10 -24.26
C ARG A 239 0.65 0.36 -25.38
N TRP A 240 -0.18 1.07 -26.14
CA TRP A 240 -0.93 0.46 -27.25
C TRP A 240 -0.07 0.23 -28.48
N MET A 241 0.91 1.11 -28.74
CA MET A 241 1.90 0.90 -29.81
C MET A 241 2.64 -0.43 -29.63
N ARG A 242 3.20 -0.69 -28.43
CA ARG A 242 3.88 -1.97 -28.13
C ARG A 242 2.94 -3.17 -28.23
N ARG A 243 1.71 -3.07 -27.72
CA ARG A 243 0.73 -4.16 -27.81
C ARG A 243 0.32 -4.46 -29.26
N GLN A 244 0.22 -3.44 -30.10
CA GLN A 244 -0.07 -3.61 -31.52
C GLN A 244 1.11 -4.27 -32.24
N GLU A 245 2.34 -3.86 -31.94
CA GLU A 245 3.56 -4.49 -32.45
C GLU A 245 3.63 -5.99 -32.05
N GLU A 246 3.40 -6.31 -30.78
CA GLU A 246 3.32 -7.69 -30.30
C GLU A 246 2.22 -8.51 -30.99
N ALA A 247 1.09 -7.88 -31.36
CA ALA A 247 0.04 -8.52 -32.12
C ALA A 247 0.48 -8.80 -33.57
N TYR A 248 1.13 -7.83 -34.23
CA TYR A 248 1.63 -7.99 -35.60
C TYR A 248 2.68 -9.09 -35.72
N LEU A 249 3.59 -9.20 -34.74
CA LEU A 249 4.57 -10.29 -34.69
C LEU A 249 3.92 -11.69 -34.60
N LYS A 250 2.66 -11.75 -34.17
CA LYS A 250 1.85 -12.98 -34.13
C LYS A 250 0.87 -13.09 -35.30
N GLY A 251 1.00 -12.26 -36.33
CA GLY A 251 0.10 -12.20 -37.48
C GLY A 251 -1.31 -11.66 -37.17
N MET A 252 -1.48 -10.95 -36.05
CA MET A 252 -2.76 -10.40 -35.60
C MET A 252 -2.78 -8.87 -35.69
N ASN A 253 -3.98 -8.29 -35.76
CA ASN A 253 -4.19 -6.83 -35.68
C ASN A 253 -5.23 -6.56 -34.59
N LEU A 254 -4.91 -5.74 -33.58
CA LEU A 254 -5.87 -5.46 -32.49
C LEU A 254 -7.14 -4.74 -33.00
N LEU A 255 -7.07 -4.06 -34.15
CA LEU A 255 -8.20 -3.34 -34.73
C LEU A 255 -9.19 -4.28 -35.45
N SER A 256 -8.77 -5.49 -35.83
CA SER A 256 -9.66 -6.49 -36.42
C SER A 256 -10.37 -7.34 -35.37
N LEU A 257 -10.04 -7.17 -34.09
CA LEU A 257 -10.62 -7.92 -32.99
C LEU A 257 -11.99 -7.35 -32.57
N SER A 258 -12.89 -8.26 -32.21
CA SER A 258 -14.19 -7.95 -31.61
C SER A 258 -14.07 -7.65 -30.12
N ASP A 259 -15.12 -7.08 -29.51
CA ASP A 259 -15.14 -6.84 -28.06
C ASP A 259 -15.00 -8.14 -27.23
N GLN A 260 -15.41 -9.29 -27.81
CA GLN A 260 -15.29 -10.61 -27.19
C GLN A 260 -13.83 -11.06 -27.07
N ASP A 261 -12.98 -10.72 -28.03
CA ASP A 261 -11.56 -11.11 -28.01
C ASP A 261 -10.78 -10.42 -26.89
N PHE A 262 -11.31 -9.29 -26.40
CA PHE A 262 -10.76 -8.57 -25.25
C PHE A 262 -11.33 -9.03 -23.90
N PHE A 263 -12.29 -9.96 -23.89
CA PHE A 263 -12.93 -10.46 -22.67
C PHE A 263 -12.06 -11.52 -21.94
N PRO A 264 -11.89 -11.43 -20.61
CA PRO A 264 -12.28 -10.33 -19.73
C PRO A 264 -11.38 -9.09 -19.87
N GLN A 265 -11.98 -7.90 -19.88
CA GLN A 265 -11.25 -6.63 -19.96
C GLN A 265 -10.64 -6.21 -18.63
N VAL A 266 -11.26 -6.59 -17.51
CA VAL A 266 -10.80 -6.22 -16.15
C VAL A 266 -10.05 -7.40 -15.53
N ARG A 267 -8.82 -7.20 -15.09
CA ARG A 267 -7.87 -8.27 -14.73
C ARG A 267 -7.11 -7.93 -13.44
N PHE A 268 -6.41 -8.90 -12.90
CA PHE A 268 -5.49 -8.62 -11.80
C PHE A 268 -4.46 -7.57 -12.24
N PRO A 269 -4.08 -6.64 -11.34
CA PRO A 269 -2.99 -5.71 -11.61
C PRO A 269 -1.72 -6.45 -12.04
N GLU A 270 -1.02 -5.88 -13.02
CA GLU A 270 0.26 -6.40 -13.52
C GLU A 270 1.38 -5.39 -13.17
N SER A 271 2.58 -5.89 -12.90
CA SER A 271 3.77 -5.07 -12.63
C SER A 271 4.97 -5.59 -13.40
N LYS A 272 5.66 -4.71 -14.13
CA LYS A 272 6.86 -5.06 -14.91
C LYS A 272 8.02 -5.55 -14.03
N GLN A 273 8.11 -5.02 -12.82
CA GLN A 273 9.20 -5.35 -11.89
C GLN A 273 8.72 -6.25 -10.74
N GLY A 274 7.56 -6.89 -10.87
CA GLY A 274 6.90 -7.62 -9.78
C GLY A 274 6.35 -6.71 -8.68
N PHE A 275 5.86 -7.31 -7.60
CA PHE A 275 5.28 -6.62 -6.44
C PHE A 275 6.15 -6.87 -5.21
N VAL A 276 6.80 -5.84 -4.65
CA VAL A 276 7.81 -6.04 -3.61
C VAL A 276 7.26 -6.60 -2.29
N GLN A 277 5.99 -6.35 -1.97
CA GLN A 277 5.34 -6.89 -0.76
C GLN A 277 4.92 -8.37 -0.89
N ILE A 278 4.84 -8.90 -2.13
CA ILE A 278 4.24 -10.20 -2.42
C ILE A 278 5.34 -11.22 -2.65
N ARG A 279 5.57 -12.08 -1.65
CA ARG A 279 6.60 -13.15 -1.69
C ARG A 279 6.12 -14.46 -2.31
N GLN A 280 4.82 -14.63 -2.48
CA GLN A 280 4.22 -15.83 -3.08
C GLN A 280 4.04 -15.67 -4.60
N SER A 281 4.11 -16.78 -5.34
CA SER A 281 3.77 -16.76 -6.78
C SER A 281 2.27 -16.52 -6.98
N LEU A 282 1.94 -15.67 -7.97
CA LEU A 282 0.57 -15.35 -8.36
C LEU A 282 0.09 -16.11 -9.60
N GLU A 283 0.99 -16.80 -10.30
CA GLU A 283 0.71 -17.47 -11.57
C GLU A 283 -0.46 -18.47 -11.48
N GLY A 284 -0.56 -19.20 -10.36
CA GLY A 284 -1.65 -20.14 -10.11
C GLY A 284 -3.01 -19.44 -10.07
N PHE A 285 -3.10 -18.28 -9.40
CA PHE A 285 -4.34 -17.50 -9.33
C PHE A 285 -4.69 -16.86 -10.68
N GLU A 286 -3.71 -16.37 -11.42
CA GLU A 286 -3.91 -15.84 -12.76
C GLU A 286 -4.41 -16.90 -13.75
N LYS A 287 -3.85 -18.11 -13.69
CA LYS A 287 -4.29 -19.24 -14.51
C LYS A 287 -5.74 -19.60 -14.22
N LEU A 288 -6.10 -19.69 -12.93
CA LEU A 288 -7.48 -19.98 -12.50
C LEU A 288 -8.45 -18.87 -12.95
N PHE A 289 -8.06 -17.61 -12.82
CA PHE A 289 -8.82 -16.47 -13.31
C PHE A 289 -9.06 -16.57 -14.83
N LYS A 290 -8.00 -16.80 -15.63
CA LYS A 290 -8.11 -16.93 -17.09
C LYS A 290 -9.00 -18.12 -17.48
N GLN A 291 -8.87 -19.27 -16.81
CA GLN A 291 -9.71 -20.44 -17.04
C GLN A 291 -11.18 -20.17 -16.74
N TYR A 292 -11.47 -19.45 -15.66
CA TYR A 292 -12.83 -19.12 -15.26
C TYR A 292 -13.57 -18.28 -16.32
N TYR A 293 -12.95 -17.22 -16.84
CA TYR A 293 -13.60 -16.39 -17.85
C TYR A 293 -13.56 -16.98 -19.26
N ARG A 294 -12.56 -17.80 -19.62
CA ARG A 294 -12.57 -18.54 -20.91
C ARG A 294 -13.76 -19.47 -21.07
N LYS A 295 -14.25 -20.06 -19.97
CA LYS A 295 -15.39 -20.98 -19.96
C LYS A 295 -16.75 -20.27 -19.91
N ARG A 296 -16.78 -18.93 -19.85
CA ARG A 296 -18.02 -18.15 -19.79
C ARG A 296 -18.32 -17.51 -21.13
N HIS A 297 -19.61 -17.42 -21.44
CA HIS A 297 -20.06 -16.60 -22.57
C HIS A 297 -19.67 -15.15 -22.34
N PHE A 298 -19.32 -14.49 -23.45
CA PHE A 298 -19.06 -13.07 -23.48
C PHE A 298 -20.23 -12.29 -22.87
N SER A 299 -19.92 -11.32 -22.02
CA SER A 299 -20.89 -10.41 -21.44
C SER A 299 -20.24 -9.07 -21.23
N TYR A 300 -20.96 -7.97 -21.49
CA TYR A 300 -20.48 -6.63 -21.12
C TYR A 300 -20.51 -6.36 -19.62
N ARG A 301 -21.09 -7.26 -18.83
CA ARG A 301 -21.07 -7.21 -17.36
C ARG A 301 -20.11 -8.25 -16.82
N GLN A 302 -18.99 -7.80 -16.27
CA GLN A 302 -17.98 -8.67 -15.66
C GLN A 302 -18.10 -8.62 -14.14
N THR A 303 -18.36 -9.77 -13.51
CA THR A 303 -18.37 -9.88 -12.04
C THR A 303 -16.98 -10.31 -11.55
N LEU A 304 -16.40 -9.59 -10.60
CA LEU A 304 -15.04 -9.75 -10.07
C LEU A 304 -15.08 -10.37 -8.67
N TYR A 305 -14.26 -11.40 -8.45
CA TYR A 305 -14.30 -12.23 -7.23
C TYR A 305 -12.92 -12.38 -6.61
N PRO A 306 -12.79 -12.71 -5.31
CA PRO A 306 -11.50 -12.92 -4.71
C PRO A 306 -10.78 -14.14 -5.29
N PRO A 307 -9.44 -14.22 -5.23
CA PRO A 307 -8.67 -15.30 -5.85
C PRO A 307 -9.10 -16.72 -5.43
N THR A 308 -9.44 -16.92 -4.15
CA THR A 308 -9.96 -18.19 -3.60
C THR A 308 -11.22 -18.68 -4.30
N PHE A 309 -12.07 -17.77 -4.77
CA PHE A 309 -13.30 -18.14 -5.47
C PHE A 309 -13.00 -18.85 -6.79
N TYR A 310 -12.05 -18.33 -7.57
CA TYR A 310 -11.63 -18.98 -8.82
C TYR A 310 -11.03 -20.37 -8.55
N ALA A 311 -10.27 -20.53 -7.46
CA ALA A 311 -9.74 -21.83 -7.05
C ALA A 311 -10.84 -22.85 -6.70
N LYS A 312 -11.85 -22.43 -5.93
CA LYS A 312 -12.97 -23.29 -5.53
C LYS A 312 -13.81 -23.76 -6.72
N ILE A 313 -14.17 -22.84 -7.62
CA ILE A 313 -15.03 -23.17 -8.77
C ILE A 313 -14.34 -24.08 -9.77
N VAL A 314 -13.04 -23.92 -9.99
CA VAL A 314 -12.32 -24.80 -10.91
C VAL A 314 -12.20 -26.21 -10.32
N LYS A 315 -11.93 -26.36 -9.01
CA LYS A 315 -11.85 -27.67 -8.34
C LYS A 315 -13.18 -28.43 -8.34
N ASN A 316 -14.29 -27.77 -8.02
CA ASN A 316 -15.62 -28.40 -7.96
C ASN A 316 -16.20 -28.82 -9.33
N ARG A 317 -15.48 -28.58 -10.44
CA ARG A 317 -15.89 -28.99 -11.79
C ARG A 317 -15.11 -30.20 -12.32
N TYR A 318 -14.16 -30.72 -11.54
CA TYR A 318 -13.38 -31.93 -11.86
C TYR A 318 -13.64 -33.09 -10.87
N ASN A 319 -14.56 -32.90 -9.93
CA ASN A 319 -15.19 -33.95 -9.12
C ASN A 319 -16.65 -34.08 -9.57
#